data_AF-A0A6G9AB32-F1
#
_entry.id   AF-A0A6G9AB32-F1
#
_cell.length_a   1.000
_cell.length_b   1.000
_cell.length_c   1.000
_cell.angle_alpha   90.00
_cell.angle_beta   90.00
_cell.angle_gamma   90.00
#
_symmetry.space_group_name_H-M   'P 1'
#
loop_
_entity.id
_entity.type
_entity.pdbx_description
1 polymer ?
#
loop_
_entity_poly.entity_id
_entity_poly.type
_entity_poly.pdbx_seq_one_letter_code
_entity_poly.pdbx_strand_id
1 'polypeptide(L)'
;MPELTRRSYEDGLEGWHVYFCDVRIGNIRKLAGVPTHGHQWGWSIGFDPGMPPGRRPSGWADTFDEARAAFEVAWKSVDPTLTEEHYEAWRRDRDWTAWKHRIWEKRCLLPI
;
A
#
# COMPACT_ATOMS: atom_id res chain seq x y z
N MET A 1 -10.08 -0.38 16.15
CA MET A 1 -9.36 -0.51 14.88
C MET A 1 -7.97 -1.03 15.19
N PRO A 2 -7.54 -2.14 14.56
CA PRO A 2 -6.15 -2.56 14.57
C PRO A 2 -5.19 -1.42 14.21
N GLU A 3 -4.00 -1.43 14.81
CA GLU A 3 -2.97 -0.43 14.56
C GLU A 3 -2.37 -0.59 13.15
N LEU A 4 -2.11 0.53 12.48
CA LEU A 4 -1.43 0.53 11.19
C LEU A 4 0.07 0.33 11.39
N THR A 5 0.64 -0.63 10.67
CA THR A 5 2.08 -0.86 10.66
C THR A 5 2.70 -0.37 9.36
N ARG A 6 4.00 -0.07 9.37
CA ARG A 6 4.73 0.48 8.22
C ARG A 6 6.00 -0.33 7.97
N ARG A 7 6.29 -0.59 6.70
CA ARG A 7 7.51 -1.28 6.27
C ARG A 7 8.18 -0.44 5.18
N SER A 8 9.48 -0.19 5.31
CA SER A 8 10.24 0.57 4.32
C SER A 8 10.26 -0.16 2.98
N TYR A 9 10.41 0.59 1.89
CA TYR A 9 10.67 -0.01 0.59
C TYR A 9 12.02 -0.72 0.56
N GLU A 10 12.11 -1.78 -0.23
CA GLU A 10 13.34 -2.55 -0.41
C GLU A 10 14.31 -1.90 -1.41
N ASP A 11 13.80 -1.02 -2.28
CA ASP A 11 14.55 -0.34 -3.35
C ASP A 11 15.36 0.89 -2.90
N GLY A 12 15.36 1.17 -1.59
CA GLY A 12 16.09 2.30 -1.00
C GLY A 12 15.44 3.66 -1.21
N LEU A 13 14.26 3.73 -1.84
CA LEU A 13 13.49 4.97 -1.90
C LEU A 13 12.96 5.32 -0.50
N GLU A 14 12.94 6.62 -0.20
CA GLU A 14 12.43 7.12 1.09
C GLU A 14 10.90 7.02 1.11
N GLY A 15 10.40 5.88 1.55
CA GLY A 15 8.97 5.59 1.61
C GLY A 15 8.65 4.28 2.32
N TRP A 16 7.37 4.11 2.62
CA TRP A 16 6.84 2.98 3.38
C TRP A 16 5.55 2.45 2.74
N HIS A 17 5.46 1.13 2.69
CA HIS A 17 4.18 0.43 2.59
C HIS A 17 3.46 0.49 3.92
N VAL A 18 2.16 0.83 3.88
CA VAL A 18 1.29 0.87 5.06
C VAL A 18 0.44 -0.40 5.09
N TYR A 19 0.35 -1.02 6.26
CA TYR A 19 -0.35 -2.28 6.47
C TYR A 19 -1.44 -2.14 7.53
N PHE A 20 -2.57 -2.77 7.25
CA PHE A 20 -3.60 -3.06 8.23
C PHE A 20 -3.62 -4.57 8.44
N CYS A 21 -3.29 -5.01 9.66
CA CYS A 21 -2.95 -6.40 9.93
C CYS A 21 -1.85 -6.90 8.96
N ASP A 22 -2.17 -7.86 8.10
CA ASP A 22 -1.25 -8.44 7.10
C ASP A 22 -1.46 -7.90 5.68
N VAL A 23 -2.47 -7.04 5.46
CA VAL A 23 -2.82 -6.50 4.14
C VAL A 23 -2.10 -5.17 3.90
N ARG A 24 -1.42 -5.07 2.76
CA ARG A 24 -0.80 -3.81 2.32
C ARG A 24 -1.86 -2.87 1.77
N ILE A 25 -2.33 -1.93 2.58
CA ILE A 25 -3.46 -1.06 2.24
C ILE A 25 -3.07 0.25 1.54
N GLY A 26 -1.78 0.54 1.39
CA GLY A 26 -1.34 1.76 0.74
C GLY A 26 0.13 2.07 0.95
N ASN A 27 0.49 3.32 0.72
CA ASN A 27 1.85 3.80 0.90
C ASN A 27 1.93 5.28 1.25
N ILE A 28 3.06 5.64 1.86
CA ILE A 28 3.52 7.01 2.09
C ILE A 28 4.94 7.09 1.56
N ARG A 29 5.24 8.05 0.70
CA ARG A 29 6.57 8.18 0.07
C ARG A 29 6.97 9.62 -0.10
N LYS A 30 8.28 9.85 -0.08
CA LYS A 30 8.86 11.12 -0.53
C LYS A 30 8.72 11.22 -2.05
N LEU A 31 8.37 12.41 -2.51
CA LEU A 31 8.23 12.69 -3.93
C LEU A 31 9.60 13.06 -4.51
N ALA A 32 9.98 12.39 -5.59
CA ALA A 32 11.22 12.70 -6.31
C ALA A 32 11.00 13.91 -7.25
N GLY A 33 11.98 14.81 -7.32
CA GLY A 33 11.99 15.92 -8.28
C GLY A 33 11.08 17.10 -7.94
N VAL A 34 10.55 17.17 -6.70
CA VAL A 34 9.71 18.29 -6.26
C VAL A 34 10.60 19.43 -5.73
N PRO A 35 10.34 20.71 -6.11
CA PRO A 35 11.05 21.86 -5.55
C PRO A 35 10.93 21.90 -4.02
N THR A 36 11.91 22.48 -3.33
CA THR A 36 11.95 22.53 -1.84
C THR A 36 10.75 23.20 -1.18
N HIS A 37 10.01 24.03 -1.93
CA HIS A 37 8.81 24.74 -1.47
C HIS A 37 7.51 24.01 -1.84
N GLY A 38 7.59 22.88 -2.55
CA GLY A 38 6.44 22.03 -2.85
C GLY A 38 6.27 20.93 -1.81
N HIS A 39 5.10 20.30 -1.82
CA HIS A 39 4.80 19.14 -0.99
C HIS A 39 5.84 18.03 -1.19
N GLN A 40 6.61 17.71 -0.16
CA GLN A 40 7.69 16.74 -0.25
C GLN A 40 7.20 15.29 -0.15
N TRP A 41 5.99 15.08 0.36
CA TRP A 41 5.43 13.76 0.67
C TRP A 41 4.13 13.51 -0.08
N GLY A 42 3.96 12.28 -0.53
CA GLY A 42 2.71 11.78 -1.10
C GLY A 42 2.22 10.55 -0.33
N TRP A 43 0.91 10.39 -0.28
CA TRP A 43 0.28 9.22 0.32
C TRP A 43 -0.87 8.72 -0.55
N SER A 44 -1.14 7.42 -0.49
CA SER A 44 -2.27 6.82 -1.20
C SER A 44 -2.77 5.58 -0.48
N ILE A 45 -4.10 5.43 -0.42
CA ILE A 45 -4.78 4.22 0.04
C ILE A 45 -5.23 3.44 -1.18
N GLY A 46 -4.90 2.16 -1.21
CA GLY A 46 -5.32 1.27 -2.26
C GLY A 46 -4.53 -0.03 -2.26
N PHE A 47 -5.24 -1.11 -2.56
CA PHE A 47 -4.67 -2.43 -2.75
C PHE A 47 -5.39 -3.14 -3.88
N ASP A 48 -4.63 -3.95 -4.61
CA ASP A 48 -5.12 -4.68 -5.77
C ASP A 48 -4.68 -6.15 -5.65
N PRO A 49 -5.57 -7.10 -5.97
CA PRO A 49 -7.02 -6.94 -6.13
C PRO A 49 -7.70 -6.64 -4.79
N GLY A 50 -8.96 -6.20 -4.82
CA GLY A 50 -9.78 -6.00 -3.62
C GLY A 50 -10.19 -4.55 -3.35
N MET A 51 -9.60 -3.55 -4.01
CA MET A 51 -10.13 -2.18 -3.97
C MET A 51 -10.22 -1.60 -5.38
N PRO A 52 -11.41 -1.21 -5.88
CA PRO A 52 -11.55 -0.71 -7.24
C PRO A 52 -10.76 0.61 -7.44
N PRO A 53 -10.18 0.85 -8.63
CA PRO A 53 -9.29 1.99 -8.89
C PRO A 53 -9.94 3.37 -8.66
N GLY A 54 -11.24 3.51 -8.95
CA GLY A 54 -11.96 4.79 -8.89
C GLY A 54 -12.30 5.30 -7.49
N ARG A 55 -11.87 4.59 -6.43
CA ARG A 55 -12.22 4.90 -5.03
C ARG A 55 -11.00 4.98 -4.11
N ARG A 56 -9.80 5.22 -4.64
CA ARG A 56 -8.54 5.21 -3.88
C ARG A 56 -8.16 6.64 -3.42
N PRO A 57 -8.37 7.02 -2.15
CA PRO A 57 -7.94 8.33 -1.66
C PRO A 57 -6.43 8.48 -1.77
N SER A 58 -5.99 9.69 -2.12
CA SER A 58 -4.59 10.04 -2.16
C SER A 58 -4.43 11.53 -1.89
N GLY A 59 -3.21 11.95 -1.57
CA GLY A 59 -2.89 13.34 -1.34
C GLY A 59 -1.40 13.60 -1.21
N TRP A 60 -1.09 14.86 -0.95
CA TRP A 60 0.27 15.35 -0.75
C TRP A 60 0.37 16.13 0.56
N ALA A 61 1.58 16.22 1.11
CA ALA A 61 1.87 16.98 2.32
C ALA A 61 3.32 17.50 2.32
N ASP A 62 3.59 18.50 3.14
CA ASP A 62 4.93 19.09 3.25
C ASP A 62 5.84 18.21 4.09
N THR A 63 5.28 17.54 5.10
CA THR A 63 6.02 16.65 6.00
C THR A 63 5.50 15.22 5.99
N PHE A 64 6.34 14.30 6.46
CA PHE A 64 5.96 12.90 6.62
C PHE A 64 4.83 12.72 7.64
N ASP A 65 4.88 13.45 8.76
CA ASP A 65 3.89 13.33 9.81
C ASP A 65 2.52 13.84 9.36
N GLU A 66 2.47 14.89 8.55
CA GLU A 66 1.23 15.35 7.90
C GLU A 66 0.70 14.33 6.91
N ALA A 67 1.56 13.75 6.05
CA ALA A 67 1.16 12.70 5.12
C ALA A 67 0.59 11.47 5.86
N ARG A 68 1.23 11.10 6.97
CA ARG A 68 0.78 10.02 7.84
C ARG A 68 -0.57 10.34 8.49
N ALA A 69 -0.72 11.52 9.08
CA ALA A 69 -1.96 11.92 9.71
C ALA A 69 -3.13 11.95 8.70
N ALA A 70 -2.89 12.50 7.50
CA ALA A 70 -3.86 12.51 6.41
C ALA A 70 -4.23 11.08 5.97
N PHE A 71 -3.24 10.18 5.85
CA PHE A 71 -3.48 8.77 5.56
C PHE A 71 -4.37 8.12 6.63
N GLU A 72 -4.05 8.30 7.92
CA GLU A 72 -4.82 7.71 9.02
C GLU A 72 -6.27 8.22 9.05
N VAL A 73 -6.48 9.50 8.78
CA VAL A 73 -7.82 10.11 8.67
C VAL A 73 -8.59 9.51 7.48
N ALA A 74 -7.97 9.46 6.31
CA ALA A 74 -8.60 8.88 5.13
C ALA A 74 -8.90 7.38 5.31
N TRP A 75 -8.02 6.64 5.98
CA TRP A 75 -8.22 5.22 6.28
C TRP A 75 -9.44 5.01 7.20
N LYS A 76 -9.64 5.87 8.19
CA LYS A 76 -10.82 5.80 9.07
C LYS A 76 -12.14 5.94 8.31
N SER A 77 -12.15 6.64 7.17
CA SER A 77 -13.32 6.74 6.29
C SER A 77 -13.46 5.55 5.34
N VAL A 78 -12.36 4.90 4.94
CA VAL A 78 -12.34 3.79 3.98
C VAL A 78 -12.61 2.44 4.65
N ASP A 79 -11.97 2.16 5.78
CA ASP A 79 -12.04 0.86 6.48
C ASP A 79 -13.48 0.37 6.70
N PRO A 80 -14.45 1.21 7.12
CA PRO A 80 -15.83 0.75 7.32
C PRO A 80 -16.57 0.36 6.03
N THR A 81 -16.04 0.76 4.87
CA THR A 81 -16.63 0.43 3.55
C THR A 81 -16.09 -0.87 2.98
N LEU A 82 -15.03 -1.42 3.59
CA LEU A 82 -14.39 -2.65 3.17
C LEU A 82 -14.92 -3.83 4.00
N THR A 83 -14.84 -4.99 3.39
CA THR A 83 -15.26 -6.27 3.99
C THR A 83 -14.09 -7.24 3.94
N GLU A 84 -14.20 -8.35 4.67
CA GLU A 84 -13.14 -9.37 4.68
C GLU A 84 -12.86 -9.93 3.29
N GLU A 85 -13.86 -10.00 2.41
CA GLU A 85 -13.68 -10.47 1.03
C GLU A 85 -12.71 -9.59 0.23
N HIS A 86 -12.70 -8.28 0.49
CA HIS A 86 -11.76 -7.36 -0.15
C HIS A 86 -10.33 -7.67 0.31
N TYR A 87 -10.14 -7.90 1.61
CA TYR A 87 -8.84 -8.24 2.20
C TYR A 87 -8.35 -9.62 1.74
N GLU A 88 -9.25 -10.60 1.67
CA GLU A 88 -8.97 -11.96 1.19
C GLU A 88 -8.57 -12.00 -0.29
N ALA A 89 -9.18 -11.15 -1.14
CA ALA A 89 -8.76 -11.04 -2.54
C ALA A 89 -7.27 -10.66 -2.64
N TRP A 90 -6.84 -9.70 -1.83
CA TRP A 90 -5.44 -9.29 -1.78
C TRP A 90 -4.53 -10.40 -1.24
N ARG A 91 -4.92 -11.10 -0.17
CA ARG A 91 -4.13 -12.21 0.40
C ARG A 91 -3.91 -13.33 -0.61
N ARG A 92 -4.97 -13.71 -1.34
CA ARG A 92 -4.89 -14.74 -2.39
C ARG A 92 -3.92 -14.35 -3.49
N ASP A 93 -3.98 -13.10 -3.95
CA ASP A 93 -3.06 -12.62 -4.98
C ASP A 93 -1.61 -12.55 -4.48
N ARG A 94 -1.39 -12.07 -3.25
CA ARG A 94 -0.07 -12.09 -2.59
C ARG A 94 0.51 -13.50 -2.57
N ASP A 95 -0.26 -14.47 -2.10
CA ASP A 95 0.20 -15.84 -1.91
C ASP A 95 0.40 -16.55 -3.26
N TRP A 96 -0.46 -16.28 -4.24
CA TRP A 96 -0.32 -16.72 -5.63
C TRP A 96 0.95 -16.17 -6.26
N THR A 97 1.18 -14.86 -6.14
CA THR A 97 2.37 -14.20 -6.67
C THR A 97 3.64 -14.75 -6.01
N ALA A 98 3.65 -14.90 -4.69
CA ALA A 98 4.78 -15.52 -3.98
C ALA A 98 5.03 -16.96 -4.42
N TRP A 99 3.99 -17.76 -4.67
CA TRP A 99 4.13 -19.10 -5.22
C TRP A 99 4.73 -19.09 -6.63
N LYS A 100 4.27 -18.22 -7.53
CA LYS A 100 4.83 -18.09 -8.89
C LYS A 100 6.32 -17.77 -8.86
N HIS A 101 6.73 -16.81 -8.02
CA HIS A 101 8.15 -16.46 -7.86
C HIS A 101 8.98 -17.67 -7.39
N ARG A 102 8.49 -18.45 -6.40
CA ARG A 102 9.17 -19.68 -5.96
C ARG A 102 9.31 -20.74 -7.06
N ILE A 103 8.30 -20.87 -7.93
CA ILE A 103 8.33 -21.80 -9.07
C ILE A 103 9.37 -21.34 -10.10
N TRP A 104 9.42 -20.04 -10.41
CA TRP A 104 10.40 -19.46 -11.34
C TRP A 104 11.83 -19.55 -10.82
N GLU A 105 12.07 -19.29 -9.54
CA GLU A 105 13.39 -19.46 -8.91
C GLU A 105 13.90 -20.90 -9.04
N LYS A 106 12.99 -21.87 -8.92
CA LYS A 106 13.28 -23.29 -9.11
C LYS A 106 13.39 -23.71 -10.58
N ARG A 107 13.21 -22.77 -11.52
CA ARG A 107 13.15 -23.02 -12.98
C ARG A 107 12.12 -24.08 -13.37
N CYS A 108 11.08 -24.24 -12.57
CA CYS A 108 9.96 -25.12 -12.88
C CYS A 108 8.97 -24.38 -13.79
N LEU A 109 8.32 -25.11 -14.70
CA LEU A 109 7.24 -24.54 -15.51
C LEU A 109 6.05 -24.23 -14.60
N LEU A 110 5.38 -23.09 -14.86
CA LEU A 110 4.09 -22.81 -14.23
C LEU A 110 3.08 -23.85 -14.74
N PRO A 111 2.38 -24.58 -13.85
CA PRO A 111 1.23 -25.37 -14.27
C PRO A 111 0.18 -24.42 -14.85
N ILE A 112 -0.26 -24.73 -16.08
CA ILE A 112 -1.33 -24.08 -16.83
C ILE A 112 -2.70 -24.52 -16.34
#